data_AF-A0A820NWT3-F1
#
_entry.id   AF-A0A820NWT3-F1
#
_cell.length_a   1.000
_cell.length_b   1.000
_cell.length_c   1.000
_cell.angle_alpha   90.00
_cell.angle_beta   90.00
_cell.angle_gamma   90.00
#
_symmetry.space_group_name_H-M   'P 1'
#
loop_
_entity.id
_entity.type
_entity.pdbx_description
1 polymer ?
#
loop_
_entity_poly.entity_id
_entity_poly.type
_entity_poly.pdbx_seq_one_letter_code
_entity_poly.pdbx_strand_id
1 'polypeptide(L)'
;MDVFLHDLNQAYTTGQLLYDDDTNLRYLDYAVIEHQMPMSGASMFWLDVLHDCKLDQPLPLPFDRYRLSNEHRTGRGTSILFDLGEDLSHEFVTHASSNNISLEHLALATYYVFLFKLTNGEKDLCIGINTLGRYRDEF
;
A
#
# COMPACT_ATOMS: atom_id res chain seq x y z
N MET A 1 -11.70 5.09 -5.38
CA MET A 1 -13.06 5.27 -4.79
C MET A 1 -13.42 6.74 -4.68
N ASP A 2 -12.46 7.63 -4.41
CA ASP A 2 -12.72 9.06 -4.24
C ASP A 2 -13.31 9.73 -5.48
N VAL A 3 -12.85 9.38 -6.68
CA VAL A 3 -13.43 9.88 -7.95
C VAL A 3 -14.93 9.58 -8.03
N PHE A 4 -15.34 8.34 -7.77
CA PHE A 4 -16.75 7.96 -7.78
C PHE A 4 -17.57 8.72 -6.72
N LEU A 5 -17.04 8.86 -5.50
CA LEU A 5 -17.74 9.58 -4.42
C LEU A 5 -17.88 11.07 -4.73
N HIS A 6 -16.86 11.66 -5.35
CA HIS A 6 -16.89 13.04 -5.83
C HIS A 6 -17.96 13.24 -6.90
N ASP A 7 -17.95 12.40 -7.94
CA ASP A 7 -18.92 12.46 -9.04
C ASP A 7 -20.35 12.22 -8.55
N LEU A 8 -20.53 11.27 -7.61
CA LEU A 8 -21.82 11.00 -7.00
C LEU A 8 -22.33 12.20 -6.19
N ASN A 9 -21.46 12.82 -5.38
CA ASN A 9 -21.81 14.01 -4.61
C ASN A 9 -22.22 15.17 -5.53
N GLN A 10 -21.46 15.38 -6.60
CA GLN A 10 -21.74 16.43 -7.57
C GLN A 10 -23.02 16.19 -8.35
N ALA A 11 -23.26 14.96 -8.82
CA ALA A 11 -24.52 14.59 -9.46
C ALA A 11 -25.72 14.77 -8.52
N TYR A 12 -25.54 14.44 -7.24
CA TYR A 12 -26.59 14.62 -6.22
C TYR A 12 -26.90 16.09 -5.93
N THR A 13 -25.88 16.97 -5.90
CA THR A 13 -26.05 18.39 -5.55
C THR A 13 -26.42 19.28 -6.74
N THR A 14 -25.94 18.97 -7.94
CA THR A 14 -26.14 19.81 -9.14
C THR A 14 -27.10 19.20 -10.17
N GLY A 15 -27.43 17.91 -10.04
CA GLY A 15 -28.27 17.19 -11.01
C GLY A 15 -27.59 16.94 -12.35
N GLN A 16 -26.29 17.24 -12.48
CA GLN A 16 -25.50 17.01 -13.70
C GLN A 16 -24.51 15.88 -13.49
N LEU A 17 -24.44 14.98 -14.46
CA LEU A 17 -23.38 13.98 -14.55
C LEU A 17 -22.19 14.60 -15.29
N LEU A 18 -21.01 14.52 -14.69
CA LEU A 18 -19.74 14.95 -15.29
C LEU A 18 -19.21 13.98 -16.36
N TYR A 19 -19.81 12.80 -16.48
CA TYR A 19 -19.29 11.73 -17.30
C TYR A 19 -19.70 11.90 -18.77
N ASP A 20 -18.73 12.28 -19.61
CA ASP A 20 -18.80 12.24 -21.07
C ASP A 20 -18.07 10.98 -21.57
N ASP A 21 -18.80 10.08 -22.24
CA ASP A 21 -18.33 8.73 -22.62
C ASP A 21 -17.40 8.72 -23.85
N ASP A 22 -17.29 9.86 -24.54
CA ASP A 22 -16.65 9.95 -25.87
C ASP A 22 -15.17 10.39 -25.84
N THR A 23 -14.65 10.83 -24.69
CA THR A 23 -13.28 11.38 -24.58
C THR A 23 -12.40 10.77 -23.49
N ASN A 24 -12.93 9.88 -22.63
CA ASN A 24 -12.18 9.32 -21.51
C ASN A 24 -11.67 7.90 -21.78
N LEU A 25 -10.37 7.69 -21.56
CA LEU A 25 -9.71 6.38 -21.55
C LEU A 25 -10.40 5.45 -20.53
N ARG A 26 -10.76 4.25 -20.96
CA ARG A 26 -11.43 3.28 -20.09
C ARG A 26 -10.39 2.40 -19.41
N TYR A 27 -10.76 1.82 -18.28
CA TYR A 27 -9.92 0.82 -17.62
C TYR A 27 -9.57 -0.37 -18.54
N LEU A 28 -10.44 -0.70 -19.50
CA LEU A 28 -10.16 -1.72 -20.50
C LEU A 28 -8.94 -1.37 -21.36
N ASP A 29 -8.82 -0.11 -21.78
CA ASP A 29 -7.70 0.38 -22.59
C ASP A 29 -6.40 0.30 -21.79
N TYR A 30 -6.44 0.71 -20.52
CA TYR A 30 -5.32 0.53 -19.58
C TYR A 30 -4.85 -0.93 -19.52
N ALA A 31 -5.77 -1.88 -19.31
CA ALA A 31 -5.42 -3.30 -19.16
C ALA A 31 -4.76 -3.89 -20.42
N VAL A 32 -5.22 -3.48 -21.61
CA VAL A 32 -4.62 -3.90 -22.88
C VAL A 32 -3.20 -3.33 -23.02
N ILE A 33 -3.00 -2.06 -22.67
CA ILE A 33 -1.70 -1.41 -22.70
C ILE A 33 -0.74 -2.07 -21.71
N GLU A 34 -1.18 -2.29 -20.46
CA GLU A 34 -0.40 -2.94 -19.40
C GLU A 34 0.05 -4.35 -19.82
N HIS A 35 -0.83 -5.12 -20.46
CA HIS A 35 -0.50 -6.47 -20.93
C HIS A 35 0.62 -6.49 -21.99
N GLN A 36 0.75 -5.41 -22.78
CA GLN A 36 1.79 -5.29 -23.81
C GLN A 36 3.12 -4.75 -23.25
N MET A 37 3.15 -4.30 -21.99
CA MET A 37 4.36 -3.73 -21.41
C MET A 37 5.44 -4.80 -21.15
N PRO A 38 6.71 -4.52 -21.50
CA PRO A 38 7.80 -5.43 -21.20
C PRO A 38 8.12 -5.42 -19.70
N MET A 39 7.78 -6.51 -19.01
CA MET A 39 8.00 -6.67 -17.56
C MET A 39 9.29 -7.41 -17.19
N SER A 40 10.14 -7.73 -18.17
CA SER A 40 11.36 -8.54 -17.94
C SER A 40 12.33 -7.88 -16.96
N GLY A 41 12.53 -6.56 -17.06
CA GLY A 41 13.39 -5.80 -16.15
C GLY A 41 12.90 -5.84 -14.69
N ALA A 42 11.61 -5.56 -14.49
CA ALA A 42 10.98 -5.64 -13.18
C ALA A 42 11.01 -7.06 -12.60
N SER A 43 10.78 -8.08 -13.43
CA SER A 43 10.85 -9.49 -13.03
C SER A 43 12.25 -9.87 -12.55
N MET A 44 13.31 -9.51 -13.30
CA MET A 44 14.69 -9.76 -12.89
C MET A 44 15.05 -9.03 -11.60
N PHE A 45 14.61 -7.77 -11.45
CA PHE A 45 14.81 -7.01 -10.22
C PHE A 45 14.19 -7.71 -9.01
N TRP A 46 12.94 -8.16 -9.10
CA TRP A 46 12.29 -8.84 -7.97
C TRP A 46 12.88 -10.21 -7.67
N LEU A 47 13.33 -10.94 -8.69
CA LEU A 47 14.07 -12.18 -8.48
C LEU A 47 15.37 -11.94 -7.70
N ASP A 48 16.11 -10.88 -8.04
CA ASP A 48 17.35 -10.51 -7.34
C ASP A 48 17.07 -9.98 -5.92
N VAL A 49 16.06 -9.12 -5.73
CA VAL A 49 15.76 -8.56 -4.41
C VAL A 49 15.21 -9.59 -3.43
N LEU A 50 14.43 -10.57 -3.91
CA LEU A 50 13.73 -11.54 -3.07
C LEU A 50 14.43 -12.92 -2.99
N HIS A 51 15.57 -13.13 -3.66
CA HIS A 51 16.21 -14.45 -3.72
C HIS A 51 16.52 -15.06 -2.34
N ASP A 52 16.96 -14.21 -1.40
CA ASP A 52 17.31 -14.61 -0.04
C ASP A 52 16.15 -14.44 0.96
N CYS A 53 15.03 -13.86 0.52
CA CYS A 53 13.90 -13.57 1.38
C CYS A 53 13.12 -14.84 1.69
N LYS A 54 13.01 -15.19 2.97
CA LYS A 54 12.24 -16.37 3.43
C LYS A 54 10.74 -16.10 3.48
N LEU A 55 10.12 -15.95 2.31
CA LEU A 55 8.67 -15.68 2.18
C LEU A 55 7.78 -16.77 2.82
N ASP A 56 8.27 -18.01 2.85
CA ASP A 56 7.55 -19.15 3.43
C ASP A 56 7.65 -19.20 4.96
N GLN A 57 8.57 -18.45 5.57
CA GLN A 57 8.74 -18.42 7.02
C GLN A 57 7.84 -17.35 7.63
N PRO A 58 6.89 -17.72 8.51
CA PRO A 58 6.05 -16.73 9.17
C PRO A 58 6.89 -15.91 10.14
N LEU A 59 6.61 -14.60 10.19
CA LEU A 59 7.25 -13.72 11.16
C LEU A 59 6.91 -14.19 12.59
N PRO A 60 7.91 -14.37 13.48
CA PRO A 60 7.77 -14.78 14.88
C PRO A 60 7.15 -13.65 15.72
N LEU A 61 5.87 -13.38 15.48
CA LEU A 61 5.07 -12.48 16.29
C LEU A 61 4.47 -13.22 17.48
N PRO A 62 4.25 -12.54 18.62
CA PRO A 62 3.52 -13.10 19.75
C PRO A 62 2.04 -13.24 19.36
N PHE A 63 1.68 -14.36 18.73
CA PHE A 63 0.29 -14.64 18.37
C PHE A 63 -0.48 -15.14 19.58
N ASP A 64 -1.66 -14.55 19.83
CA ASP A 64 -2.59 -15.01 20.88
C ASP A 64 -3.18 -16.41 20.59
N ARG A 65 -3.06 -16.89 19.35
CA ARG A 65 -3.57 -18.17 18.88
C ARG A 65 -2.56 -18.86 17.98
N TYR A 66 -2.43 -20.18 18.14
CA TYR A 66 -1.59 -20.99 17.28
C TYR A 66 -2.12 -20.98 15.84
N ARG A 67 -1.28 -20.61 14.88
CA ARG A 67 -1.64 -20.73 13.45
C ARG A 67 -1.43 -22.18 13.01
N LEU A 68 -2.51 -22.87 12.64
CA LEU A 68 -2.43 -24.20 12.05
C LEU A 68 -1.97 -24.07 10.59
N SER A 69 -0.87 -24.75 10.24
CA SER A 69 -0.26 -24.72 8.90
C SER A 69 -1.17 -25.22 7.78
N ASN A 70 -2.23 -25.96 8.12
CA ASN A 70 -3.10 -26.65 7.18
C ASN A 70 -4.48 -25.99 7.05
N GLU A 71 -4.70 -24.84 7.70
CA GLU A 71 -5.97 -24.12 7.59
C GLU A 71 -5.96 -23.15 6.40
N HIS A 72 -6.99 -23.27 5.56
CA HIS A 72 -7.25 -22.29 4.51
C HIS A 72 -7.50 -20.91 5.14
N ARG A 73 -6.86 -19.87 4.58
CA ARG A 73 -7.03 -18.49 5.03
C ARG A 73 -8.50 -18.08 4.87
N THR A 74 -9.21 -17.90 5.97
CA THR A 74 -10.65 -17.58 5.97
C THR A 74 -10.99 -16.16 5.50
N GLY A 75 -9.99 -15.30 5.29
CA GLY A 75 -10.18 -13.89 4.90
C GLY A 75 -10.76 -13.00 6.01
N ARG A 76 -11.03 -13.52 7.20
CA ARG A 76 -11.55 -12.73 8.32
C ARG A 76 -10.45 -11.88 8.96
N GLY A 77 -10.77 -10.61 9.18
CA GLY A 77 -9.89 -9.63 9.84
C GLY A 77 -10.70 -8.65 10.68
N THR A 78 -9.99 -7.83 11.46
CA THR A 78 -10.53 -6.69 12.18
C THR A 78 -9.68 -5.46 11.88
N SER A 79 -10.25 -4.28 12.06
CA SER A 79 -9.54 -3.01 11.87
C SER A 79 -9.58 -2.23 13.18
N ILE A 80 -8.45 -1.66 13.56
CA ILE A 80 -8.32 -0.77 14.71
C ILE A 80 -7.88 0.58 14.17
N LEU A 81 -8.66 1.63 14.44
CA LEU A 81 -8.27 3.00 14.14
C LEU A 81 -7.69 3.63 15.41
N PHE A 82 -6.60 4.35 15.24
CA PHE A 82 -5.99 5.16 16.28
C PHE A 82 -5.47 6.45 15.66
N ASP A 83 -5.36 7.49 16.48
CA ASP A 83 -4.86 8.81 16.11
C ASP A 83 -3.54 9.06 16.85
N LEU A 84 -2.59 9.72 16.17
CA LEU A 84 -1.26 10.03 16.74
C LEU A 84 -1.28 11.29 17.62
N GLY A 85 -2.36 12.08 17.58
CA GLY A 85 -2.45 13.40 18.17
C GLY A 85 -1.84 14.48 17.28
N GLU A 86 -2.27 15.72 17.49
CA GLU A 86 -1.83 16.88 16.70
C GLU A 86 -0.33 17.16 16.88
N ASP A 87 0.15 17.16 18.13
CA ASP A 87 1.54 17.47 18.46
C ASP A 87 2.53 16.50 17.81
N LEU A 88 2.29 15.19 17.97
CA LEU A 88 3.15 14.15 17.40
C LEU A 88 3.08 14.14 15.88
N SER A 89 1.89 14.35 15.30
CA SER A 89 1.74 14.45 13.84
C SER A 89 2.52 15.63 13.28
N HIS A 90 2.49 16.78 13.95
CA HIS A 90 3.24 17.96 13.55
C HIS A 90 4.76 17.75 13.65
N GLU A 91 5.24 17.17 14.76
CA GLU A 91 6.66 16.81 14.90
C GLU A 91 7.11 15.84 13.82
N PHE A 92 6.27 14.84 13.51
CA PHE A 92 6.57 13.83 12.50
C PHE A 92 6.70 14.43 11.09
N VAL A 93 5.78 15.33 10.70
CA VAL A 93 5.84 16.05 9.42
C VAL A 93 7.04 17.01 9.37
N THR A 94 7.33 17.70 10.48
CA THR A 94 8.48 18.60 10.58
C THR A 94 9.79 17.84 10.44
N HIS A 95 9.89 16.65 11.04
CA HIS A 95 11.07 15.81 10.96
C HIS A 95 11.30 15.26 9.54
N ALA A 96 10.23 14.81 8.87
CA ALA A 96 10.31 14.36 7.48
C ALA A 96 10.82 15.49 6.56
N SER A 97 10.24 16.69 6.72
CA SER A 97 10.61 17.88 5.94
C SER A 97 12.05 18.31 6.18
N SER A 98 12.50 18.32 7.44
CA SER A 98 13.86 18.74 7.80
C SER A 98 14.95 17.82 7.25
N ASN A 99 14.63 16.53 7.04
CA ASN A 99 15.56 15.54 6.52
C ASN A 99 15.41 15.28 5.01
N ASN A 100 14.53 16.00 4.31
CA ASN A 100 14.17 15.76 2.90
C ASN A 100 13.69 14.32 2.64
N ILE A 101 12.91 13.74 3.56
CA ILE A 101 12.36 12.38 3.45
C ILE A 101 10.84 12.48 3.23
N SER A 102 10.28 11.61 2.37
CA SER A 102 8.82 11.49 2.24
C SER A 102 8.21 11.00 3.57
N LEU A 103 7.05 11.54 3.94
CA LEU A 103 6.29 11.11 5.11
C LEU A 103 6.02 9.60 5.11
N GLU A 104 5.75 9.03 3.93
CA GLU A 104 5.51 7.60 3.73
C GLU A 104 6.74 6.76 4.10
N HIS A 105 7.93 7.19 3.68
CA HIS A 105 9.19 6.50 3.99
C HIS A 105 9.52 6.59 5.49
N LEU A 106 9.25 7.73 6.12
CA LEU A 106 9.45 7.88 7.56
C LEU A 106 8.47 7.00 8.36
N ALA A 107 7.20 6.93 7.94
CA ALA A 107 6.20 6.04 8.52
C ALA A 107 6.59 4.56 8.35
N LEU A 108 7.06 4.19 7.16
CA LEU A 108 7.56 2.85 6.87
C LEU A 108 8.75 2.49 7.76
N ALA A 109 9.75 3.38 7.88
CA ALA A 109 10.91 3.16 8.74
C ALA A 109 10.51 3.00 10.21
N THR A 110 9.55 3.80 10.67
CA THR A 110 8.98 3.69 12.02
C THR A 110 8.31 2.33 12.21
N TYR A 111 7.56 1.85 11.22
CA TYR A 111 6.93 0.53 11.23
C TYR A 111 7.96 -0.62 11.23
N TYR A 112 9.07 -0.49 10.49
CA TYR A 112 10.20 -1.44 10.58
C TYR A 112 10.79 -1.50 11.98
N VAL A 113 11.05 -0.35 12.62
CA VAL A 113 11.57 -0.30 13.99
C VAL A 113 10.57 -0.89 15.00
N PHE A 114 9.28 -0.65 14.80
CA PHE A 114 8.22 -1.25 15.61
C PHE A 114 8.24 -2.78 15.50
N LEU A 115 8.26 -3.33 14.28
CA LEU A 115 8.33 -4.77 14.07
C LEU A 115 9.62 -5.37 14.61
N PHE A 116 10.77 -4.74 14.41
CA PHE A 116 12.06 -5.17 14.96
C PHE A 116 12.01 -5.32 16.49
N LYS A 117 11.39 -4.36 17.18
CA LYS A 117 11.20 -4.45 18.64
C LYS A 117 10.22 -5.55 19.04
N LEU A 118 9.18 -5.77 18.24
CA LEU A 118 8.14 -6.76 18.52
C LEU A 118 8.60 -8.20 18.28
N THR A 119 9.46 -8.43 17.29
CA THR A 119 10.03 -9.76 16.95
C THR A 119 11.30 -10.08 17.72
N ASN A 120 11.62 -9.29 18.74
CA ASN A 120 12.80 -9.47 19.60
C ASN A 120 14.13 -9.45 18.82
N GLY A 121 14.24 -8.55 17.83
CA GLY A 121 15.50 -8.23 17.15
C GLY A 121 15.69 -8.90 15.78
N GLU A 122 14.62 -9.38 15.14
CA GLU A 122 14.69 -9.91 13.78
C GLU A 122 14.94 -8.79 12.77
N LYS A 123 15.95 -8.99 11.93
CA LYS A 123 16.42 -7.98 10.96
C LYS A 123 15.92 -8.21 9.55
N ASP A 124 15.48 -9.43 9.25
CA ASP A 124 15.01 -9.83 7.93
C ASP A 124 13.49 -9.69 7.88
N LEU A 125 13.03 -8.47 7.60
CA LEU A 125 11.61 -8.09 7.62
C LEU A 125 11.14 -7.78 6.20
N CYS A 126 10.29 -8.65 5.65
CA CYS A 126 9.62 -8.40 4.36
C CYS A 126 8.27 -7.71 4.60
N ILE A 127 8.13 -6.48 4.12
CA ILE A 127 6.91 -5.66 4.27
C ILE A 127 6.36 -5.34 2.88
N GLY A 128 5.11 -5.71 2.64
CA GLY A 128 4.39 -5.32 1.43
C GLY A 128 3.81 -3.91 1.56
N ILE A 129 3.97 -3.10 0.52
CA ILE A 129 3.40 -1.75 0.42
C ILE A 129 2.51 -1.70 -0.80
N ASN A 130 1.32 -1.13 -0.65
CA ASN A 130 0.42 -0.91 -1.79
C ASN A 130 0.74 0.45 -2.41
N THR A 131 1.05 0.45 -3.71
CA THR A 131 1.22 1.66 -4.50
C THR A 131 0.00 1.88 -5.40
N LEU A 132 -0.37 3.14 -5.64
CA LEU A 132 -1.55 3.48 -6.45
C LEU A 132 -1.44 3.05 -7.93
N GLY A 133 -0.24 2.67 -8.40
CA GLY A 133 -0.04 1.96 -9.67
C GLY A 133 -0.33 2.74 -10.95
N ARG A 134 -0.73 4.02 -10.85
CA ARG A 134 -1.02 4.89 -11.99
C ARG A 134 0.27 5.56 -12.45
N TYR A 135 0.85 5.04 -13.53
CA TYR A 135 2.11 5.50 -14.10
C TYR A 135 1.95 6.55 -15.21
N ARG A 136 0.71 6.89 -15.59
CA ARG A 136 0.39 7.97 -16.53
C ARG A 136 -0.73 8.82 -15.95
N ASP A 137 -0.60 10.13 -16.11
CA ASP A 137 -1.59 11.11 -15.66
C ASP A 137 -2.95 10.97 -16.37
N GLU A 138 -2.97 10.23 -17.48
CA GLU A 138 -4.16 9.93 -18.27
C GLU A 138 -5.10 8.87 -17.62
N PHE A 139 -4.72 8.23 -16.49
CA PHE A 139 -5.47 7.13 -15.83
C PHE A 139 -5.77 7.32 -14.33
#